data_AF-A0ABD3SPP0-F1
#
_entry.id   AF-A0ABD3SPP0-F1
#
_cell.length_a   1.000
_cell.length_b   1.000
_cell.length_c   1.000
_cell.angle_alpha   90.00
_cell.angle_beta   90.00
_cell.angle_gamma   90.00
#
_symmetry.space_group_name_H-M   'P 1'
#
loop_
_entity.id
_entity.type
_entity.pdbx_description
1 polymer ?
#
loop_
_entity_poly.entity_id
_entity_poly.type
_entity_poly.pdbx_seq_one_letter_code
_entity_poly.pdbx_strand_id
1 'polypeptide(L)'
;MQGVGGAGVGSTGGLVSCEQVSDSIVQYQRNVALLEKMACSVGTKNDTSVLQTQYNLQLDVIHELGQRIENQLRSQESRLITLPRTEASSLRTTHVKLSRDYRLVEQHFKNVQLDVKRKRSLAEAMQRDAARMEEEEGKNKREMGGEDMMAEGMRWQMQIQEDKINEEIMREREEEIKNIHKGMHQVNEIYKVLTDLAHLVDSQQEGIDQIETQMENAQENTATGLRHIEKANESSQSQCVIS
;
A
#
# COMPACT_ATOMS: atom_id res chain seq x y z
N MET A 1 -55.70 -25.10 -13.04
CA MET A 1 -54.36 -25.02 -13.65
C MET A 1 -54.04 -23.55 -13.86
N GLN A 2 -53.33 -22.94 -12.92
CA GLN A 2 -52.73 -21.62 -13.11
C GLN A 2 -51.24 -21.76 -12.83
N GLY A 3 -50.47 -21.26 -13.79
CA GLY A 3 -49.04 -21.44 -13.90
C GLY A 3 -48.24 -20.52 -12.99
N VAL A 4 -47.13 -21.10 -12.55
CA VAL A 4 -45.78 -20.55 -12.36
C VAL A 4 -45.60 -19.06 -12.67
N GLY A 5 -45.07 -18.33 -11.70
CA GLY A 5 -44.47 -17.02 -11.86
C GLY A 5 -43.37 -16.83 -10.81
N GLY A 6 -42.19 -17.37 -11.10
CA GLY A 6 -40.98 -17.13 -10.30
C GLY A 6 -40.55 -15.68 -10.45
N ALA A 7 -40.39 -14.99 -9.33
CA ALA A 7 -39.70 -13.71 -9.26
C ALA A 7 -38.23 -13.98 -8.95
N GLY A 8 -37.38 -13.52 -9.86
CA GLY A 8 -35.96 -13.81 -9.92
C GLY A 8 -35.19 -13.33 -8.69
N VAL A 9 -34.26 -14.19 -8.28
CA VAL A 9 -33.10 -13.84 -7.47
C VAL A 9 -32.26 -12.86 -8.29
N GLY A 10 -32.47 -11.57 -8.04
CA GLY A 10 -31.56 -10.52 -8.49
C GLY A 10 -30.23 -10.72 -7.80
N SER A 11 -29.22 -11.07 -8.59
CA SER A 11 -27.83 -11.20 -8.19
C SER A 11 -27.37 -9.93 -7.46
N THR A 12 -27.28 -10.00 -6.13
CA THR A 12 -26.62 -8.99 -5.31
C THR A 12 -25.13 -9.10 -5.54
N GLY A 13 -24.61 -8.32 -6.50
CA GLY A 13 -23.19 -7.96 -6.49
C GLY A 13 -22.88 -7.40 -5.11
N GLY A 14 -22.08 -8.12 -4.32
CA GLY A 14 -21.87 -7.83 -2.90
C GLY A 14 -21.50 -6.37 -2.70
N LEU A 15 -22.35 -5.62 -2.01
CA LEU A 15 -22.09 -4.21 -1.72
C LEU A 15 -20.81 -4.10 -0.89
N VAL A 16 -19.80 -3.39 -1.41
CA VAL A 16 -18.56 -3.13 -0.67
C VAL A 16 -18.84 -2.17 0.49
N SER A 17 -18.76 -2.66 1.73
CA SER A 17 -19.00 -1.85 2.93
C SER A 17 -17.76 -1.02 3.32
N CYS A 18 -17.94 0.10 4.02
CA CYS A 18 -16.81 0.88 4.55
C CYS A 18 -15.95 0.07 5.54
N GLU A 19 -16.57 -0.88 6.24
CA GLU A 19 -15.88 -1.84 7.10
C GLU A 19 -14.92 -2.72 6.31
N GLN A 20 -15.36 -3.28 5.17
CA GLN A 20 -14.49 -4.09 4.31
C GLN A 20 -13.29 -3.29 3.78
N VAL A 21 -13.48 -2.01 3.45
CA VAL A 21 -12.37 -1.15 3.01
C VAL A 21 -11.41 -0.87 4.16
N SER A 22 -11.94 -0.58 5.35
CA SER A 22 -11.15 -0.40 6.56
C SER A 22 -10.30 -1.63 6.88
N ASP A 23 -10.89 -2.82 6.82
CA ASP A 23 -10.18 -4.08 7.05
C ASP A 23 -9.07 -4.33 6.02
N SER A 24 -9.35 -4.07 4.74
CA SER A 24 -8.34 -4.14 3.69
C SER A 24 -7.18 -3.17 3.95
N ILE A 25 -7.45 -1.93 4.37
CA ILE A 25 -6.42 -0.93 4.69
C ILE A 25 -5.58 -1.38 5.89
N VAL A 26 -6.21 -1.90 6.94
CA VAL A 26 -5.49 -2.44 8.11
C VAL A 26 -4.63 -3.64 7.71
N GLN A 27 -5.14 -4.53 6.85
CA GLN A 27 -4.38 -5.64 6.31
C GLN A 27 -3.18 -5.13 5.48
N TYR A 28 -3.39 -4.13 4.62
CA TYR A 28 -2.34 -3.50 3.84
C TYR A 28 -1.25 -2.91 4.74
N GLN A 29 -1.64 -2.16 5.78
CA GLN A 29 -0.70 -1.61 6.77
C GLN A 29 0.14 -2.67 7.47
N ARG A 30 -0.47 -3.78 7.90
CA ARG A 30 0.26 -4.91 8.51
C ARG A 30 1.27 -5.52 7.54
N ASN A 31 0.89 -5.68 6.28
CA ASN A 31 1.76 -6.23 5.24
C ASN A 31 2.93 -5.29 4.92
N VAL A 32 2.69 -3.98 4.89
CA VAL A 32 3.75 -2.96 4.73
C VAL A 32 4.72 -3.00 5.92
N ALA A 33 4.23 -3.12 7.15
CA ALA A 33 5.08 -3.24 8.33
C ALA A 33 5.91 -4.54 8.33
N LEU A 34 5.38 -5.65 7.79
CA LEU A 34 6.13 -6.88 7.61
C LEU A 34 7.23 -6.72 6.55
N LEU A 35 6.91 -6.07 5.43
CA LEU A 35 7.87 -5.75 4.38
C LEU A 35 9.01 -4.87 4.90
N GLU A 36 8.69 -3.87 5.73
CA GLU A 36 9.67 -2.99 6.38
C GLU A 36 10.65 -3.79 7.26
N LYS A 37 10.15 -4.76 8.04
CA LYS A 37 11.02 -5.65 8.84
C LYS A 37 11.95 -6.47 7.96
N MET A 38 11.46 -6.98 6.82
CA MET A 38 12.30 -7.69 5.85
C MET A 38 13.34 -6.73 5.23
N ALA A 39 12.94 -5.49 4.93
CA ALA A 39 13.79 -4.43 4.39
C ALA A 39 14.94 -4.00 5.33
N CYS A 40 14.80 -4.19 6.65
CA CYS A 40 15.91 -3.98 7.59
C CYS A 40 17.08 -4.94 7.37
N SER A 41 16.81 -6.14 6.87
CA SER A 41 17.82 -7.19 6.66
C SER A 41 18.42 -7.16 5.24
N VAL A 42 17.80 -6.42 4.31
CA VAL A 42 18.30 -6.26 2.93
C VAL A 42 19.61 -5.47 2.91
N GLY A 43 20.58 -5.94 2.12
CA GLY A 43 21.91 -5.33 2.01
C GLY A 43 22.85 -5.61 3.19
N THR A 44 22.45 -6.50 4.10
CA THR A 44 23.30 -6.96 5.22
C THR A 44 23.83 -8.37 4.94
N LYS A 45 24.71 -8.89 5.81
CA LYS A 45 25.16 -10.30 5.76
C LYS A 45 24.01 -11.31 5.88
N ASN A 46 22.84 -10.87 6.34
CA ASN A 46 21.63 -11.69 6.48
C ASN A 46 20.74 -11.67 5.22
N ASP A 47 21.16 -10.99 4.15
CA ASP A 47 20.44 -10.91 2.88
C ASP A 47 20.56 -12.21 2.07
N THR A 48 19.83 -13.23 2.54
CA THR A 48 19.78 -14.55 1.94
C THR A 48 18.83 -14.61 0.75
N SER A 49 19.07 -15.54 -0.19
CA SER A 49 18.13 -15.80 -1.31
C SER A 49 16.70 -16.05 -0.80
N VAL A 50 16.54 -16.80 0.30
CA VAL A 50 15.23 -17.05 0.93
C VAL A 50 14.54 -15.76 1.37
N LEU A 51 15.26 -14.84 2.02
CA LEU A 51 14.72 -13.54 2.43
C LEU A 51 14.25 -12.73 1.22
N GLN A 52 14.99 -12.79 0.11
CA GLN A 52 14.62 -12.05 -1.11
C GLN A 52 13.37 -12.61 -1.77
N THR A 53 13.24 -13.94 -1.84
CA THR A 53 12.01 -14.58 -2.30
C THR A 53 10.82 -14.18 -1.41
N GLN A 54 10.98 -14.20 -0.08
CA GLN A 54 9.93 -13.78 0.85
C GLN A 54 9.55 -12.31 0.67
N TYR A 55 10.56 -11.43 0.50
CA TYR A 55 10.34 -10.01 0.24
C TYR A 55 9.58 -9.77 -1.06
N ASN A 56 9.93 -10.48 -2.13
CA ASN A 56 9.25 -10.36 -3.43
C ASN A 56 7.80 -10.87 -3.36
N LEU A 57 7.56 -12.01 -2.72
CA LEU A 57 6.20 -12.51 -2.49
C LEU A 57 5.37 -11.51 -1.66
N GLN A 58 5.99 -10.91 -0.65
CA GLN A 58 5.34 -9.89 0.18
C GLN A 58 4.99 -8.63 -0.63
N LEU A 59 5.83 -8.23 -1.59
CA LEU A 59 5.51 -7.15 -2.53
C LEU A 59 4.28 -7.48 -3.38
N ASP A 60 4.20 -8.69 -3.92
CA ASP A 60 3.06 -9.12 -4.74
C ASP A 60 1.74 -9.05 -3.96
N VAL A 61 1.75 -9.54 -2.71
CA VAL A 61 0.59 -9.45 -1.80
C VAL A 61 0.19 -7.99 -1.55
N ILE A 62 1.16 -7.10 -1.30
CA ILE A 62 0.89 -5.67 -1.09
C ILE A 62 0.29 -5.02 -2.34
N HIS A 63 0.79 -5.36 -3.53
CA HIS A 63 0.25 -4.85 -4.79
C HIS A 63 -1.19 -5.31 -5.03
N GLU A 64 -1.49 -6.60 -4.82
CA GLU A 64 -2.86 -7.11 -4.93
C GLU A 64 -3.81 -6.40 -3.95
N LEU A 65 -3.37 -6.22 -2.70
CA LEU A 65 -4.15 -5.50 -1.68
C LEU A 65 -4.38 -4.04 -2.06
N GLY A 66 -3.35 -3.34 -2.58
CA GLY A 66 -3.48 -1.96 -3.05
C GLY A 66 -4.51 -1.83 -4.16
N GLN A 67 -4.41 -2.68 -5.20
CA GLN A 67 -5.40 -2.71 -6.28
C GLN A 67 -6.81 -3.03 -5.80
N ARG A 68 -6.95 -3.95 -4.84
CA ARG A 68 -8.25 -4.27 -4.21
C ARG A 68 -8.82 -3.06 -3.49
N ILE A 69 -8.05 -2.38 -2.64
CA ILE A 69 -8.50 -1.20 -1.89
C ILE A 69 -8.91 -0.08 -2.84
N GLU A 70 -8.15 0.16 -3.90
CA GLU A 70 -8.48 1.16 -4.91
C GLU A 70 -9.81 0.87 -5.62
N ASN A 71 -10.02 -0.38 -6.04
CA ASN A 71 -11.28 -0.79 -6.65
C ASN A 71 -12.46 -0.65 -5.67
N GLN A 72 -12.24 -0.97 -4.40
CA GLN A 72 -13.21 -0.79 -3.35
C GLN A 72 -13.56 0.69 -3.14
N LEU A 73 -12.56 1.58 -3.01
CA LEU A 73 -12.75 3.02 -2.86
C LEU A 73 -13.47 3.65 -4.07
N ARG A 74 -13.14 3.23 -5.30
CA ARG A 74 -13.87 3.63 -6.53
C ARG A 74 -15.32 3.18 -6.52
N SER A 75 -15.57 1.93 -6.13
CA SER A 75 -16.93 1.39 -6.04
C SER A 75 -17.77 2.19 -5.03
N GLN A 76 -17.17 2.56 -3.90
CA GLN A 76 -17.83 3.40 -2.90
C GLN A 76 -18.13 4.80 -3.42
N GLU A 77 -17.19 5.44 -4.13
CA GLU A 77 -17.39 6.74 -4.77
C GLU A 77 -18.60 6.72 -5.71
N SER A 78 -18.65 5.75 -6.64
CA SER A 78 -19.75 5.59 -7.58
C SER A 78 -21.10 5.45 -6.87
N ARG A 79 -21.14 4.77 -5.73
CA ARG A 79 -22.35 4.63 -4.90
C ARG A 79 -22.75 5.93 -4.22
N LEU A 80 -21.79 6.70 -3.70
CA LEU A 80 -22.03 8.00 -3.06
C LEU A 80 -22.68 9.00 -4.01
N ILE A 81 -22.41 8.90 -5.31
CA ILE A 81 -23.02 9.74 -6.35
C ILE A 81 -24.50 9.36 -6.56
N THR A 82 -24.85 8.08 -6.43
CA THR A 82 -26.22 7.57 -6.67
C THR A 82 -27.15 7.66 -5.45
N LEU A 83 -26.60 7.88 -4.25
CA LEU A 83 -27.36 7.87 -3.00
C LEU A 83 -28.09 9.20 -2.75
N PRO A 84 -29.25 9.17 -2.05
CA PRO A 84 -29.90 10.39 -1.55
C PRO A 84 -28.96 11.22 -0.68
N ARG A 85 -29.06 12.56 -0.75
CA ARG A 85 -28.14 13.51 -0.08
C ARG A 85 -27.92 13.24 1.42
N THR A 86 -28.96 12.83 2.14
CA THR A 86 -28.91 12.56 3.58
C THR A 86 -28.07 11.32 3.92
N GLU A 87 -28.24 10.22 3.19
CA GLU A 87 -27.47 8.99 3.35
C GLU A 87 -26.03 9.14 2.81
N ALA A 88 -25.87 9.89 1.72
CA ALA A 88 -24.56 10.14 1.13
C ALA A 88 -23.63 10.97 2.04
N SER A 89 -24.17 11.81 2.92
CA SER A 89 -23.37 12.70 3.79
C SER A 89 -22.53 11.93 4.83
N SER A 90 -23.15 10.98 5.55
CA SER A 90 -22.46 10.19 6.58
C SER A 90 -21.43 9.21 5.98
N LEU A 91 -21.78 8.59 4.84
CA LEU A 91 -20.88 7.70 4.10
C LEU A 91 -19.71 8.46 3.46
N ARG A 92 -19.92 9.70 2.99
CA ARG A 92 -18.87 10.54 2.38
C ARG A 92 -17.76 10.89 3.39
N THR A 93 -18.12 11.24 4.62
CA THR A 93 -17.13 11.51 5.68
C THR A 93 -16.23 10.28 5.92
N THR A 94 -16.85 9.10 6.01
CA THR A 94 -16.13 7.85 6.23
C THR A 94 -15.24 7.50 5.04
N HIS A 95 -15.74 7.67 3.82
CA HIS A 95 -15.00 7.44 2.58
C HIS A 95 -13.77 8.35 2.45
N VAL A 96 -13.90 9.64 2.76
CA VAL A 96 -12.76 10.58 2.72
C VAL A 96 -11.71 10.19 3.76
N LYS A 97 -12.13 9.83 4.97
CA LYS A 97 -11.20 9.35 6.01
C LYS A 97 -10.43 8.11 5.55
N LEU A 98 -11.14 7.09 5.06
CA LEU A 98 -10.50 5.85 4.57
C LEU A 98 -9.56 6.12 3.38
N SER A 99 -9.93 7.03 2.48
CA SER A 99 -9.08 7.45 1.37
C SER A 99 -7.80 8.13 1.85
N ARG A 100 -7.88 8.96 2.89
CA ARG A 100 -6.71 9.60 3.51
C ARG A 100 -5.82 8.57 4.21
N ASP A 101 -6.41 7.67 4.99
CA ASP A 101 -5.69 6.62 5.72
C ASP A 101 -4.93 5.71 4.74
N TYR A 102 -5.58 5.28 3.65
CA TYR A 102 -4.92 4.49 2.60
C TYR A 102 -3.69 5.22 2.02
N ARG A 103 -3.80 6.51 1.69
CA ARG A 103 -2.67 7.29 1.15
C ARG A 103 -1.50 7.36 2.11
N LEU A 104 -1.75 7.54 3.40
CA LEU A 104 -0.68 7.60 4.40
C LEU A 104 0.11 6.29 4.43
N VAL A 105 -0.59 5.15 4.40
CA VAL A 105 0.05 3.83 4.39
C VAL A 105 0.74 3.55 3.05
N GLU A 106 0.16 3.98 1.93
CA GLU A 106 0.75 3.86 0.59
C GLU A 106 2.05 4.68 0.48
N GLN A 107 2.07 5.91 1.01
CA GLN A 107 3.27 6.73 1.07
C GLN A 107 4.36 6.06 1.92
N HIS A 108 3.98 5.47 3.05
CA HIS A 108 4.90 4.70 3.89
C HIS A 108 5.51 3.52 3.11
N PHE A 109 4.68 2.76 2.40
CA PHE A 109 5.14 1.69 1.51
C PHE A 109 6.15 2.15 0.46
N LYS A 110 5.89 3.28 -0.21
CA LYS A 110 6.82 3.88 -1.19
C LYS A 110 8.16 4.24 -0.55
N ASN A 111 8.15 4.80 0.66
CA ASN A 111 9.37 5.12 1.39
C ASN A 111 10.19 3.87 1.72
N VAL A 112 9.54 2.78 2.14
CA VAL A 112 10.21 1.48 2.37
C VAL A 112 10.86 0.96 1.08
N GLN A 113 10.17 1.03 -0.06
CA GLN A 113 10.74 0.61 -1.35
C GLN A 113 11.96 1.45 -1.76
N LEU A 114 11.91 2.76 -1.58
CA LEU A 114 13.04 3.66 -1.87
C LEU A 114 14.24 3.35 -0.97
N ASP A 115 14.01 3.09 0.31
CA ASP A 115 15.06 2.69 1.25
C ASP A 115 15.71 1.36 0.84
N VAL A 116 14.91 0.36 0.45
CA VAL A 116 15.43 -0.92 -0.06
C VAL A 116 16.27 -0.72 -1.32
N LYS A 117 15.79 0.09 -2.28
CA LYS A 117 16.53 0.39 -3.51
C LYS A 117 17.88 1.03 -3.18
N ARG A 118 17.90 1.97 -2.23
CA ARG A 118 19.13 2.61 -1.76
C ARG A 118 20.07 1.61 -1.10
N LYS A 119 19.58 0.75 -0.20
CA LYS A 119 20.37 -0.28 0.48
C LYS A 119 21.00 -1.28 -0.50
N ARG A 120 20.22 -1.76 -1.48
CA ARG A 120 20.74 -2.66 -2.53
C ARG A 120 21.82 -1.99 -3.37
N SER A 121 21.58 -0.76 -3.82
CA SER A 121 22.59 -0.01 -4.59
C SER A 121 23.90 0.19 -3.81
N LEU A 122 23.82 0.45 -2.50
CA LEU A 122 24.99 0.56 -1.64
C LEU A 122 25.71 -0.79 -1.47
N ALA A 123 24.96 -1.87 -1.23
CA ALA A 123 25.53 -3.21 -1.10
C ALA A 123 26.25 -3.67 -2.39
N GLU A 124 25.65 -3.43 -3.55
CA GLU A 124 26.28 -3.69 -4.85
C GLU A 124 27.55 -2.86 -5.06
N ALA A 125 27.54 -1.57 -4.68
CA ALA A 125 28.72 -0.72 -4.78
C ALA A 125 29.87 -1.26 -3.91
N MET A 126 29.56 -1.65 -2.66
CA MET A 126 30.54 -2.24 -1.75
C MET A 126 31.09 -3.58 -2.28
N GLN A 127 30.26 -4.42 -2.90
CA GLN A 127 30.71 -5.66 -3.53
C GLN A 127 31.64 -5.39 -4.72
N ARG A 128 31.33 -4.41 -5.56
CA ARG A 128 32.20 -4.02 -6.69
C ARG A 128 33.54 -3.48 -6.20
N ASP A 129 33.56 -2.69 -5.13
CA ASP A 129 34.81 -2.17 -4.56
C ASP A 129 35.64 -3.28 -3.91
N ALA A 130 35.00 -4.23 -3.22
CA ALA A 130 35.68 -5.41 -2.67
C ALA A 130 36.30 -6.29 -3.78
N ALA A 131 35.56 -6.56 -4.85
CA ALA A 131 36.06 -7.31 -6.00
C ALA A 131 37.26 -6.61 -6.68
N ARG A 132 37.24 -5.27 -6.79
CA ARG A 132 38.38 -4.50 -7.30
C ARG A 132 39.61 -4.63 -6.40
N MET A 133 39.44 -4.58 -5.08
CA MET A 133 40.55 -4.75 -4.14
C MET A 133 41.15 -6.17 -4.19
N GLU A 134 40.32 -7.21 -4.30
CA GLU A 134 40.79 -8.59 -4.48
C GLU A 134 41.56 -8.78 -5.79
N GLU A 135 41.12 -8.14 -6.88
CA GLU A 135 41.82 -8.17 -8.17
C GLU A 135 43.20 -7.48 -8.09
N GLU A 136 43.31 -6.35 -7.38
CA GLU A 136 44.58 -5.65 -7.15
C GLU A 136 45.54 -6.43 -6.22
N GLU A 137 45.04 -7.02 -5.13
CA GLU A 137 45.84 -7.91 -4.27
C GLU A 137 46.30 -9.17 -5.02
N GLY A 138 45.45 -9.74 -5.87
CA GLY A 138 45.77 -10.88 -6.72
C GLY A 138 46.85 -10.56 -7.76
N LYS A 139 46.82 -9.36 -8.36
CA LYS A 139 47.88 -8.88 -9.26
C LYS A 139 49.20 -8.66 -8.53
N ASN A 140 49.18 -8.04 -7.36
CA ASN A 140 50.39 -7.79 -6.57
C ASN A 140 51.05 -9.10 -6.07
N LYS A 141 50.26 -10.12 -5.70
CA LYS A 141 50.78 -11.47 -5.38
C LYS A 141 51.38 -12.20 -6.59
N ARG A 142 50.84 -11.99 -7.80
CA ARG A 142 51.38 -12.56 -9.04
C ARG A 142 52.70 -11.93 -9.47
N GLU A 143 52.89 -10.63 -9.21
CA GLU A 143 54.15 -9.94 -9.53
C GLU A 143 55.30 -10.28 -8.57
N MET A 144 54.99 -10.77 -7.35
CA MET A 144 55.99 -11.09 -6.32
C MET A 144 56.43 -12.57 -6.25
N GLY A 145 55.76 -13.48 -6.96
CA GLY A 145 56.04 -14.91 -6.94
C GLY A 145 56.39 -15.45 -8.33
N GLY A 146 57.68 -15.59 -8.63
CA GLY A 146 58.10 -16.43 -9.74
C GLY A 146 58.09 -17.89 -9.28
N GLU A 147 57.26 -18.75 -9.88
CA GLU A 147 57.54 -20.17 -10.17
C GLU A 147 56.28 -20.98 -10.61
N ASP A 148 56.54 -21.84 -11.60
CA ASP A 148 55.83 -23.02 -12.12
C ASP A 148 54.50 -22.87 -12.90
N MET A 149 54.63 -22.96 -14.24
CA MET A 149 53.57 -22.82 -15.25
C MET A 149 52.40 -23.82 -15.07
N MET A 150 52.64 -24.98 -14.44
CA MET A 150 51.62 -26.01 -14.21
C MET A 150 50.72 -25.69 -13.01
N ALA A 151 51.29 -25.10 -11.94
CA ALA A 151 50.53 -24.60 -10.79
C ALA A 151 49.71 -23.34 -11.16
N GLU A 152 50.27 -22.51 -12.05
CA GLU A 152 49.58 -21.36 -12.62
C GLU A 152 48.35 -21.78 -13.45
N GLY A 153 48.44 -22.85 -14.24
CA GLY A 153 47.32 -23.41 -15.01
C GLY A 153 46.17 -23.96 -14.15
N MET A 154 46.47 -24.69 -13.07
CA MET A 154 45.46 -25.14 -12.11
C MET A 154 44.81 -23.97 -11.36
N ARG A 155 45.60 -22.97 -10.97
CA ARG A 155 45.10 -21.76 -10.31
C ARG A 155 44.23 -20.92 -11.25
N TRP A 156 44.58 -20.83 -12.53
CA TRP A 156 43.78 -20.14 -13.56
C TRP A 156 42.46 -20.85 -13.82
N GLN A 157 42.46 -22.19 -13.85
CA GLN A 157 41.24 -22.98 -14.00
C GLN A 157 40.31 -22.86 -12.79
N MET A 158 40.87 -22.80 -11.58
CA MET A 158 40.09 -22.56 -10.35
C MET A 158 39.51 -21.14 -10.33
N GLN A 159 40.31 -20.14 -10.70
CA GLN A 159 39.83 -18.75 -10.78
C GLN A 159 38.71 -18.61 -11.83
N ILE A 160 38.80 -19.28 -12.97
CA ILE A 160 37.70 -19.28 -13.95
C ILE A 160 36.45 -19.98 -13.44
N GLN A 161 36.59 -21.02 -12.62
CA GLN A 161 35.43 -21.63 -11.96
C GLN A 161 34.81 -20.67 -10.96
N GLU A 162 35.61 -19.99 -10.14
CA GLU A 162 35.14 -18.99 -9.18
C GLU A 162 34.49 -17.80 -9.88
N ASP A 163 35.11 -17.26 -10.93
CA ASP A 163 34.57 -16.17 -11.75
C ASP A 163 33.26 -16.58 -12.44
N LYS A 164 33.17 -17.80 -12.97
CA LYS A 164 31.91 -18.33 -13.54
C LYS A 164 30.82 -18.49 -12.51
N ILE A 165 31.14 -18.99 -11.31
CA ILE A 165 30.17 -19.12 -10.22
C ILE A 165 29.70 -17.72 -9.78
N ASN A 166 30.61 -16.75 -9.66
CA ASN A 166 30.26 -15.37 -9.35
C ASN A 166 29.43 -14.72 -10.47
N GLU A 167 29.77 -14.91 -11.74
CA GLU A 167 28.98 -14.42 -12.88
C GLU A 167 27.58 -15.04 -12.91
N GLU A 168 27.46 -16.33 -12.59
CA GLU A 168 26.18 -17.04 -12.59
C GLU A 168 25.30 -16.60 -11.42
N ILE A 169 25.89 -16.37 -10.23
CA ILE A 169 25.23 -15.75 -9.07
C ILE A 169 24.83 -14.30 -9.38
N MET A 170 25.70 -13.50 -10.02
CA MET A 170 25.40 -12.12 -10.39
C MET A 170 24.30 -12.04 -11.46
N ARG A 171 24.27 -12.98 -12.41
CA ARG A 171 23.24 -13.07 -13.45
C ARG A 171 21.87 -13.46 -12.88
N GLU A 172 21.81 -14.40 -11.95
CA GLU A 172 20.57 -14.71 -11.21
C GLU A 172 20.02 -13.46 -10.49
N ARG A 173 20.91 -12.63 -9.90
CA ARG A 173 20.53 -11.38 -9.23
C ARG A 173 20.06 -10.29 -10.21
N GLU A 174 20.70 -10.16 -11.38
CA GLU A 174 20.27 -9.20 -12.42
C GLU A 174 18.89 -9.54 -13.00
N GLU A 175 18.57 -10.83 -13.14
CA GLU A 175 17.26 -11.29 -13.60
C GLU A 175 16.16 -11.06 -12.54
N GLU A 176 16.48 -11.23 -11.25
CA GLU A 176 15.60 -10.82 -10.13
C GLU A 176 15.35 -9.29 -10.11
N ILE A 177 16.37 -8.47 -10.38
CA ILE A 177 16.25 -7.01 -10.46
C ILE A 177 15.35 -6.58 -11.64
N LYS A 178 15.38 -7.31 -12.77
CA LYS A 178 14.47 -7.05 -13.90
C LYS A 178 13.00 -7.31 -13.57
N ASN A 179 12.69 -8.28 -12.71
CA ASN A 179 11.31 -8.52 -12.26
C ASN A 179 10.77 -7.38 -11.37
N ILE A 180 11.63 -6.71 -10.61
CA ILE A 180 11.26 -5.50 -9.84
C ILE A 180 10.87 -4.34 -10.78
N HIS A 181 11.53 -4.21 -11.93
CA HIS A 181 11.24 -3.14 -12.89
C HIS A 181 9.86 -3.27 -13.55
N LYS A 182 9.32 -4.50 -13.69
CA LYS A 182 7.95 -4.69 -14.21
C LYS A 182 6.87 -4.21 -13.23
N GLY A 183 7.09 -4.35 -11.92
CA GLY A 183 6.18 -3.82 -10.90
C GLY A 183 6.13 -2.28 -10.87
N MET A 184 7.26 -1.62 -11.18
CA MET A 184 7.35 -0.14 -11.21
C MET A 184 6.49 0.48 -12.33
N HIS A 185 6.31 -0.20 -13.46
CA HIS A 185 5.47 0.32 -14.55
C HIS A 185 3.97 0.36 -14.22
N GLN A 186 3.49 -0.43 -13.24
CA GLN A 186 2.12 -0.32 -12.73
C GLN A 186 1.93 0.90 -11.81
N VAL A 187 3.00 1.41 -11.18
CA VAL A 187 2.94 2.59 -10.31
C VAL A 187 2.76 3.89 -11.11
N ASN A 188 3.18 3.94 -12.38
CA ASN A 188 2.97 5.12 -13.23
C ASN A 188 1.50 5.32 -13.66
N GLU A 189 0.75 4.23 -13.83
CA GLU A 189 -0.71 4.30 -14.03
C GLU A 189 -1.43 4.66 -12.72
N ILE A 190 -0.90 4.26 -11.56
CA ILE A 190 -1.39 4.68 -10.24
C ILE A 190 -1.29 6.20 -10.06
N TYR A 191 -0.21 6.87 -10.47
CA TYR A 191 -0.08 8.32 -10.29
C TYR A 191 -1.18 9.13 -10.99
N LYS A 192 -1.64 8.71 -12.18
CA LYS A 192 -2.76 9.40 -12.86
C LYS A 192 -4.04 9.29 -12.03
N VAL A 193 -4.31 8.08 -11.59
CA VAL A 193 -5.55 7.76 -10.89
C VAL A 193 -5.56 8.28 -9.44
N LEU A 194 -4.40 8.39 -8.81
CA LEU A 194 -4.19 8.99 -7.48
C LEU A 194 -4.20 10.53 -7.55
N THR A 195 -3.76 11.13 -8.67
CA THR A 195 -3.90 12.58 -8.93
C THR A 195 -5.36 12.96 -9.10
N ASP A 196 -6.15 12.14 -9.80
CA ASP A 196 -7.60 12.32 -9.88
C ASP A 196 -8.25 12.26 -8.48
N LEU A 197 -7.73 11.40 -7.60
CA LEU A 197 -8.14 11.31 -6.20
C LEU A 197 -7.66 12.53 -5.36
N ALA A 198 -6.48 13.08 -5.62
CA ALA A 198 -5.94 14.28 -4.95
C ALA A 198 -6.76 15.53 -5.30
N HIS A 199 -7.12 15.69 -6.57
CA HIS A 199 -8.07 16.71 -7.03
C HIS A 199 -9.46 16.54 -6.39
N LEU A 200 -9.83 15.31 -6.01
CA LEU A 200 -11.11 15.00 -5.38
C LEU A 200 -11.15 15.30 -3.88
N VAL A 201 -10.04 15.17 -3.15
CA VAL A 201 -9.96 15.52 -1.71
C VAL A 201 -9.91 17.04 -1.52
N ASP A 202 -9.18 17.77 -2.37
CA ASP A 202 -9.14 19.25 -2.29
C ASP A 202 -10.50 19.89 -2.61
N SER A 203 -11.27 19.34 -3.56
CA SER A 203 -12.63 19.83 -3.85
C SER A 203 -13.68 19.41 -2.83
N GLN A 204 -13.39 18.45 -1.94
CA GLN A 204 -14.30 17.98 -0.88
C GLN A 204 -13.96 18.51 0.51
N GLN A 205 -12.76 19.07 0.75
CA GLN A 205 -12.43 19.68 2.04
C GLN A 205 -13.34 20.88 2.37
N GLU A 206 -13.73 21.67 1.37
CA GLU A 206 -14.73 22.75 1.52
C GLU A 206 -16.14 22.21 1.84
N GLY A 207 -16.45 20.97 1.43
CA GLY A 207 -17.71 20.28 1.72
C GLY A 207 -17.74 19.59 3.09
N ILE A 208 -16.59 19.12 3.61
CA ILE A 208 -16.49 18.52 4.94
C ILE A 208 -16.70 19.57 6.02
N ASP A 209 -16.12 20.76 5.87
CA ASP A 209 -16.35 21.89 6.80
C ASP A 209 -17.85 22.25 6.83
N GLN A 210 -18.53 22.23 5.67
CA GLN A 210 -19.98 22.45 5.60
C GLN A 210 -20.81 21.32 6.23
N ILE A 211 -20.32 20.07 6.21
CA ILE A 211 -20.99 18.92 6.84
C ILE A 211 -20.80 18.94 8.35
N GLU A 212 -19.60 19.26 8.85
CA GLU A 212 -19.33 19.44 10.27
C GLU A 212 -20.20 20.57 10.82
N THR A 213 -20.28 21.70 10.11
CA THR A 213 -21.18 22.80 10.42
C THR A 213 -22.66 22.37 10.37
N GLN A 214 -23.08 21.54 9.40
CA GLN A 214 -24.46 21.06 9.32
C GLN A 214 -24.81 20.01 10.39
N MET A 215 -23.86 19.17 10.80
CA MET A 215 -24.04 18.23 11.90
C MET A 215 -24.18 18.97 13.23
N GLU A 216 -23.34 19.98 13.46
CA GLU A 216 -23.44 20.85 14.62
C GLU A 216 -24.78 21.60 14.66
N ASN A 217 -25.21 22.17 13.52
CA ASN A 217 -26.52 22.79 13.38
C ASN A 217 -27.69 21.80 13.59
N ALA A 218 -27.58 20.55 13.12
CA ALA A 218 -28.61 19.53 13.32
C ALA A 218 -28.71 19.10 14.79
N GLN A 219 -27.57 18.99 15.48
CA GLN A 219 -27.50 18.74 16.92
C GLN A 219 -28.13 19.91 17.69
N GLU A 220 -27.81 21.15 17.33
CA GLU A 220 -28.39 22.35 17.94
C GLU A 220 -29.91 22.45 17.70
N ASN A 221 -30.37 22.19 16.47
CA ASN A 221 -31.80 22.15 16.11
C ASN A 221 -32.56 21.06 16.87
N THR A 222 -31.94 19.91 17.09
CA THR A 222 -32.55 18.83 17.88
C THR A 222 -32.63 19.22 19.35
N ALA A 223 -31.58 19.83 19.92
CA ALA A 223 -31.57 20.29 21.30
C ALA A 223 -32.58 21.42 21.56
N THR A 224 -32.74 22.36 20.62
CA THR A 224 -33.75 23.41 20.68
C THR A 224 -35.15 22.85 20.48
N GLY A 225 -35.36 21.92 19.53
CA GLY A 225 -36.61 21.19 19.37
C GLY A 225 -37.04 20.46 20.65
N LEU A 226 -36.10 19.82 21.34
CA LEU A 226 -36.35 19.14 22.62
C LEU A 226 -36.82 20.13 23.70
N ARG A 227 -36.16 21.29 23.82
CA ARG A 227 -36.58 22.37 24.75
C ARG A 227 -37.97 22.91 24.41
N HIS A 228 -38.30 23.04 23.12
CA HIS A 228 -39.63 23.48 22.71
C HIS A 228 -40.71 22.46 23.07
N ILE A 229 -40.43 21.16 22.94
CA ILE A 229 -41.34 20.09 23.38
C ILE A 229 -41.51 20.10 24.90
N GLU A 230 -40.41 20.25 25.65
CA GLU A 230 -40.45 20.31 27.13
C GLU A 230 -41.29 21.50 27.61
N LYS A 231 -41.06 22.68 27.03
CA LYS A 231 -41.84 23.88 27.33
C LYS A 231 -43.32 23.75 26.93
N ALA A 232 -43.60 23.11 25.78
CA ALA A 232 -44.97 22.83 25.36
C ALA A 232 -45.67 21.85 26.31
N ASN A 233 -44.95 20.84 26.81
CA ASN A 233 -45.47 19.89 27.79
C ASN A 233 -45.79 20.56 29.13
N GLU A 234 -44.90 21.42 29.64
CA GLU A 234 -45.15 22.21 30.86
C GLU A 234 -46.36 23.15 30.72
N SER A 235 -46.49 23.82 29.57
CA SER A 235 -47.64 24.68 29.29
C SER A 235 -48.95 23.89 29.13
N SER A 236 -48.89 22.69 28.52
CA SER A 236 -50.05 21.80 28.38
C SER A 236 -50.49 21.22 29.72
N GLN A 237 -49.55 20.87 30.61
CA GLN A 237 -49.88 20.45 31.98
C GLN A 237 -50.52 21.59 32.77
N SER A 238 -49.97 22.81 32.66
CA SER A 238 -50.52 24.00 33.34
C SER A 238 -51.93 24.36 32.86
N GLN A 239 -52.23 24.12 31.58
CA GLN A 239 -53.55 24.39 30.98
C GLN A 239 -54.60 23.32 31.35
N CYS A 240 -54.18 22.10 31.72
CA CYS A 240 -55.08 21.02 32.18
C CYS A 240 -55.53 21.20 33.65
N VAL A 241 -54.81 21.98 34.47
CA VAL A 241 -55.18 22.22 35.89
C VAL A 241 -56.23 23.31 36.08
N ILE A 242 -56.71 23.96 35.00
CA ILE A 242 -57.65 25.11 35.04
C ILE A 242 -59.04 24.76 34.45
N SER A 243 -59.38 23.48 34.26
CA SER A 243 -60.74 23.06 33.86
C SER A 243 -61.51 22.35 34.98
#